data_AF-A0A931QBT5-F1
#
_entry.id   AF-A0A931QBT5-F1
#
_cell.length_a   1.000
_cell.length_b   1.000
_cell.length_c   1.000
_cell.angle_alpha   90.00
_cell.angle_beta   90.00
_cell.angle_gamma   90.00
#
_symmetry.space_group_name_H-M   'P 1'
#
loop_
_entity.id
_entity.type
_entity.pdbx_description
1 polymer ?
#
loop_
_entity_poly.entity_id
_entity_poly.type
_entity_poly.pdbx_seq_one_letter_code
_entity_poly.pdbx_strand_id
1 'polypeptide(L)'
;MPGTLVSAVSSATPTAIFPDKTFEAIVFDWDGTAVPNRRSDAEPVRHRVEALCRAGLDVVIVSGTHLANIDGQLGARPVGPGRLWLCVNRGSQVALIGPDGAEVVWERHASAEEDAALDRAAALVVERLGAHGLTTKVVTQRMNRRKIDIIPDPRWTDPPKADIGALLEAVTDRLVSHGIAGLDAAVTMAAAAATDAGLGDPRVTTDAKHLEIGLTDKSDSLRYVLHDLSRRGVGPGLVLIVGDEMGSLGGATGSDAAMLITEAGRATAVSVGVEPEGVPAGVVHLPGGPETFLALLDNQLVRRATRRVPAVDLDPGWTLVWTETGPTLERVRESLLVVANGHFGT
;
A
#
# COMPACT_ATOMS: atom_id res chain seq x y z
N MET A 1 38.48 -22.92 15.63
CA MET A 1 38.16 -21.54 15.22
C MET A 1 37.90 -21.51 13.72
N PRO A 2 36.66 -21.69 13.25
CA PRO A 2 36.29 -21.37 11.88
C PRO A 2 35.67 -19.97 11.83
N GLY A 3 36.23 -19.10 11.00
CA GLY A 3 35.71 -17.76 10.74
C GLY A 3 34.47 -17.84 9.85
N THR A 4 33.39 -17.24 10.32
CA THR A 4 32.16 -17.03 9.55
C THR A 4 32.35 -15.80 8.67
N LEU A 5 32.32 -16.00 7.36
CA LEU A 5 32.19 -14.94 6.37
C LEU A 5 30.86 -14.22 6.58
N VAL A 6 30.92 -12.99 7.09
CA VAL A 6 29.79 -12.06 7.07
C VAL A 6 29.57 -11.68 5.61
N SER A 7 28.44 -12.11 5.07
CA SER A 7 27.97 -11.72 3.73
C SER A 7 27.74 -10.22 3.72
N ALA A 8 28.50 -9.51 2.87
CA ALA A 8 28.34 -8.08 2.66
C ALA A 8 27.02 -7.84 1.92
N VAL A 9 26.03 -7.30 2.63
CA VAL A 9 24.83 -6.73 2.02
C VAL A 9 25.30 -5.53 1.19
N SER A 10 25.32 -5.69 -0.13
CA SER A 10 25.68 -4.63 -1.06
C SER A 10 24.57 -3.56 -1.03
N SER A 11 24.90 -2.37 -0.53
CA SER A 11 24.04 -1.19 -0.62
C SER A 11 24.03 -0.67 -2.06
N ALA A 12 23.30 -1.35 -2.93
CA ALA A 12 23.00 -0.84 -4.26
C ALA A 12 22.15 0.43 -4.10
N THR A 13 22.63 1.55 -4.62
CA THR A 13 21.85 2.79 -4.72
C THR A 13 20.54 2.49 -5.46
N PRO A 14 19.36 3.02 -5.04
CA PRO A 14 18.07 2.63 -5.62
C PRO A 14 17.98 2.79 -7.15
N THR A 15 18.80 3.67 -7.73
CA THR A 15 18.95 3.88 -9.18
C THR A 15 19.35 2.61 -9.92
N ALA A 16 20.21 1.79 -9.32
CA ALA A 16 20.79 0.59 -9.94
C ALA A 16 19.84 -0.61 -9.96
N ILE A 17 18.73 -0.55 -9.23
CA ILE A 17 17.83 -1.70 -9.00
C ILE A 17 16.76 -1.78 -10.06
N PHE A 18 16.30 -0.63 -10.55
CA PHE A 18 15.40 -0.54 -11.69
C PHE A 18 15.99 0.36 -12.78
N PRO A 19 17.20 0.09 -13.28
CA PRO A 19 17.92 1.02 -14.16
C PRO A 19 17.11 1.34 -15.42
N ASP A 20 16.19 0.44 -15.81
CA ASP A 20 15.40 0.58 -17.03
C ASP A 20 13.91 0.93 -16.90
N LYS A 21 13.37 1.06 -15.69
CA LYS A 21 11.94 1.33 -15.48
C LYS A 21 11.62 2.80 -15.20
N THR A 22 10.96 3.47 -16.13
CA THR A 22 10.20 4.69 -15.82
C THR A 22 8.74 4.30 -15.61
N PHE A 23 8.14 4.74 -14.50
CA PHE A 23 6.76 4.43 -14.16
C PHE A 23 5.82 5.56 -14.59
N GLU A 24 4.54 5.24 -14.82
CA GLU A 24 3.47 6.21 -15.04
C GLU A 24 2.68 6.51 -13.77
N ALA A 25 2.71 5.60 -12.79
CA ALA A 25 2.12 5.84 -11.47
C ALA A 25 2.98 5.28 -10.34
N ILE A 26 2.96 5.94 -9.19
CA ILE A 26 3.56 5.48 -7.94
C ILE A 26 2.47 5.44 -6.87
N VAL A 27 2.22 4.25 -6.32
CA VAL A 27 1.33 4.00 -5.19
C VAL A 27 2.19 3.71 -3.98
N PHE A 28 1.97 4.38 -2.85
CA PHE A 28 2.77 4.12 -1.66
C PHE A 28 2.02 4.29 -0.34
N ASP A 29 2.42 3.55 0.68
CA ASP A 29 1.96 3.79 2.06
C ASP A 29 2.54 5.08 2.63
N TRP A 30 1.83 5.73 3.55
CA TRP A 30 2.32 6.94 4.20
C TRP A 30 3.25 6.67 5.39
N ASP A 31 2.80 5.90 6.38
CA ASP A 31 3.36 5.86 7.74
C ASP A 31 4.47 4.79 7.85
N GLY A 32 5.73 5.21 7.77
CA GLY A 32 6.91 4.34 7.80
C GLY A 32 7.57 4.17 6.43
N THR A 33 6.83 4.43 5.35
CA THR A 33 7.34 4.48 3.98
C THR A 33 7.72 5.90 3.57
N ALA A 34 6.80 6.88 3.64
CA ALA A 34 7.05 8.24 3.18
C ALA A 34 7.55 9.17 4.29
N VAL A 35 7.05 8.98 5.50
CA VAL A 35 7.47 9.72 6.70
C VAL A 35 7.75 8.75 7.85
N PRO A 36 8.71 9.03 8.74
CA PRO A 36 8.98 8.16 9.90
C PRO A 36 7.80 8.06 10.87
N ASN A 37 7.03 9.14 11.01
CA ASN A 37 5.82 9.21 11.83
C ASN A 37 4.95 10.41 11.44
N ARG A 38 3.73 10.45 12.00
CA ARG A 38 2.68 11.46 11.73
C ARG A 38 3.00 12.90 12.18
N ARG A 39 4.11 13.12 12.89
CA ARG A 39 4.56 14.44 13.33
C ARG A 39 5.80 14.92 12.57
N SER A 40 6.32 14.08 11.68
CA SER A 40 7.52 14.38 10.91
C SER A 40 7.22 15.40 9.82
N ASP A 41 8.23 16.20 9.47
CA ASP A 41 8.14 17.12 8.34
C ASP A 41 7.96 16.34 7.03
N ALA A 42 6.92 16.70 6.27
CA ALA A 42 6.61 16.10 4.98
C ALA A 42 7.02 16.99 3.80
N GLU A 43 7.67 18.14 4.03
CA GLU A 43 8.17 19.02 2.96
C GLU A 43 9.03 18.30 1.92
N PRO A 44 9.99 17.41 2.29
CA PRO A 44 10.77 16.66 1.31
C PRO A 44 9.90 15.77 0.40
N VAL A 45 8.83 15.18 0.94
CA VAL A 45 7.87 14.36 0.19
C VAL A 45 7.02 15.26 -0.70
N ARG A 46 6.46 16.35 -0.14
CA ARG A 46 5.63 17.34 -0.86
C ARG A 46 6.32 17.82 -2.14
N HIS A 47 7.57 18.28 -2.03
CA HIS A 47 8.31 18.79 -3.19
C HIS A 47 8.44 17.75 -4.31
N ARG A 48 8.68 16.49 -3.97
CA ARG A 48 8.81 15.40 -4.95
C ARG A 48 7.48 15.02 -5.55
N VAL A 49 6.43 14.90 -4.74
CA VAL A 49 5.06 14.61 -5.21
C VAL A 49 4.60 15.67 -6.21
N GLU A 50 4.75 16.95 -5.89
CA GLU A 50 4.36 18.04 -6.79
C GLU A 50 5.22 18.07 -8.07
N ALA A 51 6.52 17.82 -7.97
CA ALA A 51 7.41 17.75 -9.13
C ALA A 51 7.06 16.56 -10.05
N LEU A 52 6.71 15.41 -9.47
CA LEU A 52 6.29 14.22 -10.22
C LEU A 52 4.96 14.46 -10.95
N CYS A 53 3.97 15.03 -10.26
CA CYS A 53 2.69 15.39 -10.88
C CYS A 53 2.88 16.38 -12.02
N ARG A 54 3.75 17.38 -11.85
CA ARG A 54 4.11 18.34 -12.90
C ARG A 54 4.76 17.67 -14.11
N ALA A 55 5.54 16.63 -13.87
CA ALA A 55 6.16 15.82 -14.90
C ALA A 55 5.21 14.77 -15.53
N GLY A 56 3.93 14.76 -15.14
CA GLY A 56 2.90 13.89 -15.69
C GLY A 56 2.80 12.51 -15.06
N LEU A 57 3.43 12.28 -13.91
CA LEU A 57 3.32 11.03 -13.17
C LEU A 57 2.16 11.10 -12.19
N ASP A 58 1.38 10.03 -12.10
CA ASP A 58 0.34 9.90 -11.09
C ASP A 58 0.91 9.41 -9.77
N VAL A 59 0.54 10.10 -8.69
CA VAL A 59 0.99 9.82 -7.34
C VAL A 59 -0.22 9.43 -6.50
N VAL A 60 -0.13 8.31 -5.80
CA VAL A 60 -1.22 7.75 -5.01
C VAL A 60 -0.69 7.43 -3.62
N ILE A 61 -1.28 8.04 -2.61
CA ILE A 61 -0.96 7.80 -1.21
C ILE A 61 -2.04 6.92 -0.62
N VAL A 62 -1.64 5.78 -0.06
CA VAL A 62 -2.52 4.87 0.65
C VAL A 62 -2.25 5.02 2.15
N SER A 63 -3.30 5.12 2.97
CA SER A 63 -3.13 5.20 4.42
C SER A 63 -4.33 4.67 5.20
N GLY A 64 -4.07 4.19 6.42
CA GLY A 64 -5.11 3.85 7.40
C GLY A 64 -5.65 5.03 8.21
N THR A 65 -5.03 6.21 8.09
CA THR A 65 -5.50 7.43 8.77
C THR A 65 -6.56 8.16 7.94
N HIS A 66 -7.17 9.21 8.48
CA HIS A 66 -8.21 9.99 7.79
C HIS A 66 -7.62 11.11 6.91
N LEU A 67 -8.42 11.61 5.96
CA LEU A 67 -7.99 12.58 4.94
C LEU A 67 -7.27 13.80 5.51
N ALA A 68 -7.85 14.46 6.52
CA ALA A 68 -7.30 15.68 7.09
C ALA A 68 -5.89 15.50 7.69
N ASN A 69 -5.55 14.30 8.16
CA ASN A 69 -4.20 14.03 8.66
C ASN A 69 -3.18 14.01 7.53
N ILE A 70 -3.50 13.34 6.41
CA ILE A 70 -2.58 13.25 5.27
C ILE A 70 -2.50 14.60 4.54
N ASP A 71 -3.64 15.20 4.19
CA ASP A 71 -3.65 16.49 3.49
C ASP A 71 -3.03 17.60 4.34
N GLY A 72 -3.32 17.62 5.65
CA GLY A 72 -2.76 18.60 6.59
C GLY A 72 -1.26 18.44 6.81
N GLN A 73 -0.74 17.21 6.82
CA GLN A 73 0.70 16.95 6.96
C GLN A 73 1.45 17.20 5.65
N LEU A 74 0.96 16.64 4.53
CA LEU A 74 1.61 16.74 3.23
C LEU A 74 1.52 18.17 2.68
N GLY A 75 0.32 18.76 2.69
CA GLY A 75 0.07 20.12 2.18
C GLY A 75 0.39 20.32 0.70
N ALA A 76 0.41 19.25 -0.11
CA ALA A 76 0.73 19.33 -1.53
C ALA A 76 -0.43 19.94 -2.33
N ARG A 77 -0.12 20.79 -3.30
CA ARG A 77 -1.08 21.37 -4.26
C ARG A 77 -0.50 21.19 -5.66
N PRO A 78 -0.57 19.97 -6.22
CA PRO A 78 0.09 19.64 -7.47
C PRO A 78 -0.50 20.43 -8.63
N VAL A 79 0.37 20.76 -9.59
CA VAL A 79 0.01 21.40 -10.86
C VAL A 79 0.58 20.58 -12.00
N GLY A 80 -0.13 20.52 -13.13
CA GLY A 80 0.31 19.80 -14.33
C GLY A 80 -0.56 18.60 -14.65
N PRO A 81 -0.10 17.73 -15.57
CA PRO A 81 -0.94 16.66 -16.13
C PRO A 81 -1.06 15.42 -15.24
N GLY A 82 -0.15 15.21 -14.29
CA GLY A 82 -0.22 14.10 -13.33
C GLY A 82 -1.16 14.42 -12.16
N ARG A 83 -1.70 13.37 -11.54
CA ARG A 83 -2.71 13.47 -10.47
C ARG A 83 -2.16 13.02 -9.12
N LEU A 84 -2.63 13.64 -8.04
CA LEU A 84 -2.39 13.18 -6.67
C LEU A 84 -3.68 12.63 -6.06
N TRP A 85 -3.67 11.36 -5.68
CA TRP A 85 -4.78 10.68 -5.02
C TRP A 85 -4.43 10.37 -3.57
N LEU A 86 -5.36 10.64 -2.66
CA LEU A 86 -5.29 10.19 -1.26
C LEU A 86 -6.35 9.11 -1.04
N CYS A 87 -5.92 7.87 -0.87
CA CYS A 87 -6.76 6.72 -0.55
C CYS A 87 -6.62 6.40 0.94
N VAL A 88 -7.59 6.85 1.72
CA VAL A 88 -7.50 6.96 3.18
C VAL A 88 -8.55 6.11 3.88
N ASN A 89 -8.51 6.09 5.21
CA ASN A 89 -9.38 5.26 6.06
C ASN A 89 -9.31 3.77 5.66
N ARG A 90 -8.10 3.29 5.30
CA ARG A 90 -7.83 1.95 4.75
C ARG A 90 -8.82 1.57 3.64
N GLY A 91 -8.85 2.36 2.57
CA GLY A 91 -9.67 2.07 1.39
C GLY A 91 -11.16 2.35 1.53
N SER A 92 -11.57 3.11 2.56
CA SER A 92 -12.97 3.55 2.71
C SER A 92 -13.26 4.89 2.06
N GLN A 93 -12.24 5.67 1.67
CA GLN A 93 -12.41 6.99 1.07
C GLN A 93 -11.27 7.26 0.08
N VAL A 94 -11.60 7.87 -1.06
CA VAL A 94 -10.64 8.33 -2.07
C VAL A 94 -10.89 9.81 -2.36
N ALA A 95 -9.82 10.60 -2.31
CA ALA A 95 -9.84 12.01 -2.66
C ALA A 95 -8.82 12.32 -3.76
N LEU A 96 -9.17 13.25 -4.64
CA LEU A 96 -8.26 13.86 -5.61
C LEU A 96 -7.79 15.20 -5.04
N ILE A 97 -6.48 15.48 -5.13
CA ILE A 97 -5.92 16.74 -4.63
C ILE A 97 -5.74 17.71 -5.79
N GLY A 98 -6.47 18.82 -5.71
CA GLY A 98 -6.39 19.94 -6.64
C GLY A 98 -5.72 21.17 -6.02
N PRO A 99 -5.67 22.29 -6.76
CA PRO A 99 -5.12 23.56 -6.26
C PRO A 99 -5.91 24.11 -5.06
N ASP A 100 -7.21 23.83 -4.99
CA ASP A 100 -8.10 24.29 -3.91
C ASP A 100 -8.14 23.33 -2.70
N GLY A 101 -7.43 22.20 -2.77
CA GLY A 101 -7.39 21.18 -1.73
C GLY A 101 -7.99 19.85 -2.14
N ALA A 102 -8.37 19.06 -1.14
CA ALA A 102 -8.86 17.70 -1.33
C ALA A 102 -10.35 17.68 -1.72
N GLU A 103 -10.65 17.05 -2.85
CA GLU A 103 -12.00 16.73 -3.29
C GLU A 103 -12.25 15.23 -3.08
N VAL A 104 -13.21 14.88 -2.23
CA VAL A 104 -13.61 13.47 -2.05
C VAL A 104 -14.41 13.02 -3.27
N VAL A 105 -13.90 12.04 -3.99
CA VAL A 105 -14.52 11.52 -5.22
C VAL A 105 -15.24 10.19 -4.99
N TRP A 106 -14.91 9.48 -3.90
CA TRP A 106 -15.54 8.22 -3.55
C TRP A 106 -15.43 7.94 -2.06
N GLU A 107 -16.51 7.38 -1.50
CA GLU A 107 -16.58 6.91 -0.12
C GLU A 107 -17.41 5.65 -0.03
N ARG A 108 -17.01 4.76 0.87
CA ARG A 108 -17.82 3.64 1.31
C ARG A 108 -18.41 3.96 2.68
N HIS A 109 -19.73 3.83 2.83
CA HIS A 109 -20.39 3.93 4.13
C HIS A 109 -20.98 2.58 4.50
N ALA A 110 -20.72 2.12 5.72
CA ALA A 110 -21.39 0.95 6.27
C ALA A 110 -22.90 1.19 6.34
N SER A 111 -23.67 0.19 5.94
CA SER A 111 -25.08 0.11 6.31
C SER A 111 -25.23 -0.06 7.83
N ALA A 112 -26.43 0.23 8.36
CA ALA A 112 -26.71 0.02 9.77
C ALA A 112 -26.51 -1.44 10.22
N GLU A 113 -26.77 -2.39 9.33
CA GLU A 113 -26.55 -3.82 9.59
C GLU A 113 -25.05 -4.15 9.69
N GLU A 114 -24.25 -3.66 8.75
CA GLU A 114 -22.79 -3.85 8.76
C GLU A 114 -22.14 -3.18 9.97
N ASP A 115 -22.57 -1.97 10.34
CA ASP A 115 -22.01 -1.28 11.50
C ASP A 115 -22.35 -2.01 12.81
N ALA A 116 -23.58 -2.50 12.94
CA ALA A 116 -23.96 -3.36 14.05
C ALA A 116 -23.18 -4.70 14.04
N ALA A 117 -22.89 -5.26 12.86
CA ALA A 117 -22.07 -6.46 12.74
C ALA A 117 -20.61 -6.22 13.15
N LEU A 118 -20.05 -5.05 12.82
CA LEU A 118 -18.72 -4.62 13.29
C LEU A 118 -18.66 -4.52 14.82
N ASP A 119 -19.67 -3.93 15.47
CA ASP A 119 -19.74 -3.87 16.94
C ASP A 119 -19.84 -5.26 17.57
N ARG A 120 -20.71 -6.13 17.02
CA ARG A 120 -20.81 -7.53 17.47
C ARG A 120 -19.50 -8.29 17.28
N ALA A 121 -18.83 -8.13 16.14
CA ALA A 121 -17.55 -8.75 15.85
C ALA A 121 -16.50 -8.35 16.88
N ALA A 122 -16.38 -7.05 17.18
CA ALA A 122 -15.43 -6.56 18.17
C ALA A 122 -15.73 -7.11 19.58
N ALA A 123 -17.01 -7.15 19.98
CA ALA A 123 -17.42 -7.75 21.24
C ALA A 123 -17.07 -9.25 21.32
N LEU A 124 -17.33 -10.01 20.25
CA LEU A 124 -16.99 -11.43 20.17
C LEU A 124 -15.48 -11.68 20.23
N VAL A 125 -14.65 -10.82 19.63
CA VAL A 125 -13.19 -10.93 19.76
C VAL A 125 -12.74 -10.70 21.21
N VAL A 126 -13.27 -9.66 21.85
CA VAL A 126 -12.97 -9.37 23.27
C VAL A 126 -13.40 -10.55 24.14
N GLU A 127 -14.58 -11.13 23.90
CA GLU A 127 -15.08 -12.31 24.61
C GLU A 127 -14.16 -13.53 24.40
N ARG A 128 -13.81 -13.85 23.16
CA ARG A 128 -12.97 -15.02 22.82
C ARG A 128 -11.57 -14.90 23.42
N LEU A 129 -10.93 -13.75 23.27
CA LEU A 129 -9.64 -13.49 23.90
C LEU A 129 -9.75 -13.47 25.44
N GLY A 130 -10.85 -12.93 25.97
CA GLY A 130 -11.15 -12.93 27.41
C GLY A 130 -11.38 -14.33 27.99
N ALA A 131 -11.91 -15.28 27.23
CA ALA A 131 -12.05 -16.68 27.63
C ALA A 131 -10.69 -17.38 27.84
N HIS A 132 -9.64 -16.86 27.19
CA HIS A 132 -8.25 -17.23 27.43
C HIS A 132 -7.59 -16.45 28.58
N GLY A 133 -8.35 -15.59 29.27
CA GLY A 133 -7.87 -14.71 30.33
C GLY A 133 -7.20 -13.42 29.83
N LEU A 134 -7.16 -13.16 28.52
CA LEU A 134 -6.47 -12.01 27.95
C LEU A 134 -7.31 -10.74 28.08
N THR A 135 -6.84 -9.78 28.86
CA THR A 135 -7.44 -8.43 28.90
C THR A 135 -7.14 -7.68 27.62
N THR A 136 -8.21 -7.21 26.96
CA THR A 136 -8.18 -6.40 25.73
C THR A 136 -9.07 -5.16 25.87
N LYS A 137 -8.92 -4.18 24.97
CA LYS A 137 -9.73 -2.97 24.98
C LYS A 137 -10.11 -2.54 23.57
N VAL A 138 -11.40 -2.27 23.32
CA VAL A 138 -11.81 -1.58 22.10
C VAL A 138 -11.37 -0.12 22.20
N VAL A 139 -10.48 0.33 21.31
CA VAL A 139 -9.81 1.65 21.42
C VAL A 139 -10.48 2.70 20.57
N THR A 140 -10.99 2.31 19.40
CA THR A 140 -11.50 3.28 18.44
C THR A 140 -12.58 2.67 17.57
N GLN A 141 -13.67 3.42 17.42
CA GLN A 141 -14.60 3.26 16.33
C GLN A 141 -14.17 4.24 15.23
N ARG A 142 -13.81 3.71 14.07
CA ARG A 142 -13.51 4.52 12.89
C ARG A 142 -14.46 4.10 11.78
N MET A 143 -14.56 4.95 10.76
CA MET A 143 -15.34 4.68 9.57
C MET A 143 -15.10 3.24 9.07
N ASN A 144 -16.18 2.45 9.05
CA ASN A 144 -16.23 1.07 8.60
C ASN A 144 -15.30 0.08 9.33
N ARG A 145 -14.92 0.34 10.59
CA ARG A 145 -13.98 -0.53 11.33
C ARG A 145 -14.05 -0.41 12.85
N ARG A 146 -13.50 -1.42 13.52
CA ARG A 146 -13.28 -1.49 14.98
C ARG A 146 -11.86 -1.93 15.27
N LYS A 147 -11.22 -1.24 16.22
CA LYS A 147 -9.84 -1.49 16.62
C LYS A 147 -9.76 -1.94 18.08
N ILE A 148 -9.06 -3.05 18.32
CA ILE A 148 -8.96 -3.74 19.60
C ILE A 148 -7.49 -3.79 20.01
N ASP A 149 -7.14 -3.20 21.15
CA ASP A 149 -5.81 -3.27 21.76
C ASP A 149 -5.66 -4.61 22.48
N ILE A 150 -4.68 -5.40 22.05
CA ILE A 150 -4.36 -6.69 22.66
C ILE A 150 -3.24 -6.59 23.70
N ILE A 151 -2.59 -5.43 23.81
CA ILE A 151 -1.59 -5.12 24.83
C ILE A 151 -1.83 -3.71 25.42
N PRO A 152 -2.92 -3.52 26.20
CA PRO A 152 -3.27 -2.22 26.81
C PRO A 152 -2.37 -1.85 28.01
N ASP A 153 -1.06 -2.00 27.84
CA ASP A 153 -0.01 -1.59 28.77
C ASP A 153 0.42 -0.15 28.46
N PRO A 154 0.47 0.77 29.44
CA PRO A 154 0.91 2.14 29.24
C PRO A 154 2.28 2.28 28.55
N ARG A 155 3.20 1.32 28.74
CA ARG A 155 4.52 1.31 28.09
C ARG A 155 4.43 1.26 26.57
N TRP A 156 3.36 0.67 26.04
CA TRP A 156 3.15 0.47 24.62
C TRP A 156 2.10 1.43 24.05
N THR A 157 1.86 2.60 24.66
CA THR A 157 0.79 3.51 24.22
C THR A 157 0.96 3.97 22.77
N ASP A 158 2.15 4.44 22.40
CA ASP A 158 2.50 4.94 21.06
C ASP A 158 3.94 4.49 20.70
N PRO A 159 4.14 3.19 20.42
CA PRO A 159 5.48 2.65 20.20
C PRO A 159 6.08 3.20 18.91
N PRO A 160 7.35 3.62 18.92
CA PRO A 160 8.02 4.00 17.69
C PRO A 160 8.19 2.78 16.78
N LYS A 161 8.14 2.97 15.47
CA LYS A 161 8.34 1.91 14.47
C LYS A 161 9.66 1.14 14.63
N ALA A 162 10.71 1.80 15.14
CA ALA A 162 11.99 1.16 15.43
C ALA A 162 11.88 0.05 16.49
N ASP A 163 10.89 0.12 17.38
CA ASP A 163 10.67 -0.85 18.46
C ASP A 163 9.69 -1.97 18.06
N ILE A 164 9.34 -2.08 16.77
CA ILE A 164 8.37 -3.07 16.28
C ILE A 164 8.75 -4.51 16.68
N GLY A 165 10.05 -4.83 16.69
CA GLY A 165 10.54 -6.14 17.12
C GLY A 165 10.28 -6.42 18.61
N ALA A 166 10.58 -5.45 19.47
CA ALA A 166 10.35 -5.57 20.92
C ALA A 166 8.84 -5.58 21.26
N LEU A 167 8.04 -4.80 20.53
CA LEU A 167 6.59 -4.85 20.63
C LEU A 167 6.04 -6.23 20.22
N LEU A 168 6.52 -6.77 19.11
CA LEU A 168 6.09 -8.08 18.62
C LEU A 168 6.44 -9.19 19.60
N GLU A 169 7.65 -9.17 20.17
CA GLU A 169 8.06 -10.11 21.23
C GLU A 169 7.13 -10.01 22.45
N ALA A 170 6.89 -8.80 22.95
CA ALA A 170 6.00 -8.57 24.09
C ALA A 170 4.54 -9.01 23.82
N VAL A 171 4.03 -8.78 22.62
CA VAL A 171 2.69 -9.23 22.21
C VAL A 171 2.65 -10.75 22.11
N THR A 172 3.66 -11.37 21.50
CA THR A 172 3.74 -12.82 21.33
C THR A 172 3.79 -13.53 22.68
N ASP A 173 4.68 -13.10 23.58
CA ASP A 173 4.78 -13.65 24.94
C ASP A 173 3.47 -13.50 25.72
N ARG A 174 2.81 -12.35 25.54
CA ARG A 174 1.49 -12.09 26.15
C ARG A 174 0.42 -13.04 25.61
N LEU A 175 0.38 -13.31 24.30
CA LEU A 175 -0.58 -14.24 23.71
C LEU A 175 -0.30 -15.68 24.17
N VAL A 176 0.96 -16.11 24.13
CA VAL A 176 1.39 -17.46 24.51
C VAL A 176 1.11 -17.75 25.99
N SER A 177 1.34 -16.78 26.89
CA SER A 177 1.02 -16.93 28.31
C SER A 177 -0.48 -17.10 28.61
N HIS A 178 -1.35 -16.73 27.66
CA HIS A 178 -2.79 -16.96 27.71
C HIS A 178 -3.24 -18.15 26.84
N GLY A 179 -2.29 -18.97 26.37
CA GLY A 179 -2.59 -20.17 25.57
C GLY A 179 -3.02 -19.88 24.12
N ILE A 180 -2.70 -18.69 23.59
CA ILE A 180 -2.90 -18.33 22.20
C ILE A 180 -1.55 -18.46 21.49
N ALA A 181 -1.47 -19.25 20.42
CA ALA A 181 -0.20 -19.67 19.81
C ALA A 181 0.68 -18.50 19.32
N GLY A 182 0.07 -17.39 18.91
CA GLY A 182 0.75 -16.24 18.34
C GLY A 182 -0.22 -15.20 17.80
N LEU A 183 0.34 -14.18 17.14
CA LEU A 183 -0.44 -13.07 16.58
C LEU A 183 -1.33 -13.52 15.41
N ASP A 184 -0.83 -14.42 14.56
CA ASP A 184 -1.59 -15.08 13.49
C ASP A 184 -2.82 -15.84 14.01
N ALA A 185 -2.70 -16.52 15.15
CA ALA A 185 -3.82 -17.20 15.80
C ALA A 185 -4.86 -16.21 16.32
N ALA A 186 -4.43 -15.07 16.88
CA ALA A 186 -5.32 -14.00 17.31
C ALA A 186 -6.05 -13.34 16.13
N VAL A 187 -5.36 -13.12 15.00
CA VAL A 187 -5.95 -12.65 13.74
C VAL A 187 -6.99 -13.64 13.22
N THR A 188 -6.68 -14.94 13.24
CA THR A 188 -7.59 -16.01 12.83
C THR A 188 -8.85 -16.04 13.70
N MET A 189 -8.70 -15.89 15.02
CA MET A 189 -9.83 -15.77 15.95
C MET A 189 -10.70 -14.54 15.63
N ALA A 190 -10.08 -13.41 15.28
CA ALA A 190 -10.79 -12.19 14.92
C ALA A 190 -11.55 -12.33 13.59
N ALA A 191 -10.96 -12.98 12.58
CA ALA A 191 -11.64 -13.27 11.32
C ALA A 191 -12.85 -14.20 11.51
N ALA A 192 -12.72 -15.23 12.35
CA ALA A 192 -13.84 -16.10 12.71
C ALA A 192 -14.94 -15.32 13.43
N ALA A 193 -14.59 -14.48 14.42
CA ALA A 193 -15.55 -13.68 15.17
C ALA A 193 -16.31 -12.68 14.27
N ALA A 194 -15.62 -12.09 13.29
CA ALA A 194 -16.20 -11.21 12.30
C ALA A 194 -17.23 -11.94 11.42
N THR A 195 -16.88 -13.15 10.95
CA THR A 195 -17.78 -14.00 10.17
C THR A 195 -19.00 -14.40 10.99
N ASP A 196 -18.81 -14.85 12.22
CA ASP A 196 -19.89 -15.25 13.14
C ASP A 196 -20.81 -14.08 13.51
N ALA A 197 -20.30 -12.85 13.48
CA ALA A 197 -21.10 -11.63 13.69
C ALA A 197 -21.97 -11.24 12.48
N GLY A 198 -21.79 -11.90 11.33
CA GLY A 198 -22.52 -11.68 10.08
C GLY A 198 -21.79 -10.82 9.05
N LEU A 199 -20.48 -10.59 9.18
CA LEU A 199 -19.71 -9.89 8.15
C LEU A 199 -19.37 -10.86 7.01
N GLY A 200 -19.79 -10.52 5.79
CA GLY A 200 -19.63 -11.41 4.62
C GLY A 200 -18.20 -11.52 4.10
N ASP A 201 -17.42 -10.43 4.15
CA ASP A 201 -16.03 -10.39 3.69
C ASP A 201 -15.19 -9.48 4.61
N PRO A 202 -14.94 -9.89 5.87
CA PRO A 202 -14.27 -9.06 6.84
C PRO A 202 -12.80 -8.87 6.48
N ARG A 203 -12.34 -7.62 6.50
CA ARG A 203 -10.92 -7.25 6.39
C ARG A 203 -10.31 -7.19 7.78
N VAL A 204 -9.62 -8.25 8.18
CA VAL A 204 -8.93 -8.32 9.48
C VAL A 204 -7.44 -8.07 9.29
N THR A 205 -6.90 -7.08 10.00
CA THR A 205 -5.49 -6.68 9.93
C THR A 205 -4.90 -6.46 11.32
N THR A 206 -3.58 -6.37 11.41
CA THR A 206 -2.88 -6.07 12.67
C THR A 206 -1.66 -5.17 12.45
N ASP A 207 -1.38 -4.33 13.44
CA ASP A 207 -0.13 -3.55 13.57
C ASP A 207 0.74 -4.08 14.73
N ALA A 208 0.64 -5.38 15.01
CA ALA A 208 1.07 -6.11 16.22
C ALA A 208 0.34 -5.69 17.49
N LYS A 209 0.24 -4.40 17.81
CA LYS A 209 -0.43 -3.93 19.04
C LYS A 209 -1.94 -4.13 19.01
N HIS A 210 -2.54 -3.99 17.83
CA HIS A 210 -3.99 -4.02 17.69
C HIS A 210 -4.44 -5.04 16.65
N LEU A 211 -5.63 -5.58 16.89
CA LEU A 211 -6.44 -6.23 15.87
C LEU A 211 -7.44 -5.20 15.34
N GLU A 212 -7.58 -5.13 14.02
CA GLU A 212 -8.56 -4.25 13.39
C GLU A 212 -9.46 -5.08 12.48
N ILE A 213 -10.77 -4.95 12.68
CA ILE A 213 -11.82 -5.57 11.87
C ILE A 213 -12.47 -4.46 11.07
N GLY A 214 -12.48 -4.57 9.74
CA GLY A 214 -13.07 -3.57 8.87
C GLY A 214 -13.80 -4.15 7.66
N LEU A 215 -14.47 -3.27 6.92
CA LEU A 215 -15.17 -3.61 5.67
C LEU A 215 -14.31 -3.33 4.43
N THR A 216 -13.18 -2.63 4.59
CA THR A 216 -12.21 -2.33 3.54
C THR A 216 -10.79 -2.35 4.10
N ASP A 217 -9.83 -2.56 3.21
CA ASP A 217 -8.40 -2.44 3.47
C ASP A 217 -7.67 -1.73 2.32
N LYS A 218 -6.33 -1.81 2.30
CA LYS A 218 -5.50 -1.18 1.26
C LYS A 218 -5.69 -1.81 -0.12
N SER A 219 -6.23 -3.03 -0.21
CA SER A 219 -6.57 -3.68 -1.48
C SER A 219 -7.68 -2.91 -2.21
N ASP A 220 -8.66 -2.39 -1.49
CA ASP A 220 -9.76 -1.60 -2.06
C ASP A 220 -9.26 -0.28 -2.67
N SER A 221 -8.32 0.39 -1.98
CA SER A 221 -7.63 1.56 -2.52
C SER A 221 -6.94 1.26 -3.85
N LEU A 222 -6.19 0.16 -3.91
CA LEU A 222 -5.44 -0.18 -5.10
C LEU A 222 -6.34 -0.61 -6.25
N ARG A 223 -7.42 -1.38 -6.00
CA ARG A 223 -8.41 -1.73 -7.03
C ARG A 223 -9.04 -0.48 -7.64
N TYR A 224 -9.45 0.48 -6.81
CA TYR A 224 -10.03 1.73 -7.28
C TYR A 224 -9.06 2.48 -8.21
N VAL A 225 -7.81 2.63 -7.77
CA VAL A 225 -6.79 3.39 -8.49
C VAL A 225 -6.36 2.70 -9.78
N LEU A 226 -6.16 1.38 -9.78
CA LEU A 226 -5.82 0.64 -11.01
C LEU A 226 -6.96 0.71 -12.03
N HIS A 227 -8.21 0.68 -11.57
CA HIS A 227 -9.35 0.88 -12.46
C HIS A 227 -9.33 2.29 -13.09
N ASP A 228 -9.08 3.37 -12.33
CA ASP A 228 -8.96 4.72 -12.91
C ASP A 228 -7.75 4.85 -13.85
N LEU A 229 -6.59 4.32 -13.48
CA LEU A 229 -5.37 4.31 -14.29
C LEU A 229 -5.58 3.59 -15.63
N SER A 230 -6.23 2.41 -15.60
CA SER A 230 -6.50 1.62 -16.81
C SER A 230 -7.35 2.37 -17.83
N ARG A 231 -8.34 3.17 -17.37
CA ARG A 231 -9.18 4.01 -18.24
C ARG A 231 -8.39 5.10 -18.98
N ARG A 232 -7.17 5.39 -18.53
CA ARG A 232 -6.25 6.37 -19.11
C ARG A 232 -5.07 5.71 -19.82
N GLY A 233 -5.11 4.39 -20.02
CA GLY A 233 -4.06 3.64 -20.69
C GLY A 233 -2.84 3.34 -19.82
N VAL A 234 -2.92 3.53 -18.50
CA VAL A 234 -1.84 3.16 -17.57
C VAL A 234 -2.13 1.76 -17.03
N GLY A 235 -1.46 0.76 -17.61
CA GLY A 235 -1.56 -0.63 -17.17
C GLY A 235 -0.69 -0.94 -15.94
N PRO A 236 -0.96 -2.04 -15.22
CA PRO A 236 -0.23 -2.41 -14.00
C PRO A 236 1.29 -2.51 -14.18
N GLY A 237 1.79 -2.86 -15.37
CA GLY A 237 3.24 -2.93 -15.65
C GLY A 237 3.98 -1.60 -15.52
N LEU A 238 3.24 -0.48 -15.52
CA LEU A 238 3.76 0.89 -15.40
C LEU A 238 3.59 1.46 -13.98
N VAL A 239 3.18 0.64 -13.02
CA VAL A 239 2.92 1.05 -11.64
C VAL A 239 4.04 0.56 -10.73
N LEU A 240 4.55 1.49 -9.90
CA LEU A 240 5.39 1.18 -8.76
C LEU A 240 4.54 1.19 -7.49
N ILE A 241 4.59 0.12 -6.71
CA ILE A 241 3.95 0.01 -5.40
C ILE A 241 5.04 -0.02 -4.33
N VAL A 242 4.95 0.85 -3.32
CA VAL A 242 5.94 0.92 -2.23
C VAL A 242 5.27 0.86 -0.86
N GLY A 243 5.80 0.05 0.05
CA GLY A 243 5.36 -0.01 1.44
C GLY A 243 6.51 -0.32 2.41
N ASP A 244 6.21 -0.41 3.70
CA ASP A 244 7.15 -0.78 4.76
C ASP A 244 6.71 -1.99 5.58
N GLU A 245 5.50 -2.50 5.32
CA GLU A 245 4.95 -3.70 5.95
C GLU A 245 4.37 -4.67 4.89
N MET A 246 5.19 -5.05 3.91
CA MET A 246 4.84 -6.01 2.85
C MET A 246 5.07 -7.46 3.31
N GLY A 247 6.03 -7.68 4.21
CA GLY A 247 6.32 -8.96 4.85
C GLY A 247 5.33 -9.35 5.93
N SER A 248 5.44 -10.57 6.45
CA SER A 248 4.68 -10.97 7.63
C SER A 248 5.24 -10.35 8.91
N LEU A 249 4.37 -10.17 9.89
CA LEU A 249 4.69 -9.68 11.22
C LEU A 249 4.04 -10.61 12.26
N GLY A 250 4.83 -11.40 12.97
CA GLY A 250 4.33 -12.39 13.91
C GLY A 250 3.55 -13.52 13.23
N GLY A 251 3.95 -13.89 12.01
CA GLY A 251 3.21 -14.83 11.16
C GLY A 251 1.91 -14.27 10.56
N ALA A 252 1.43 -13.11 11.00
CA ALA A 252 0.30 -12.42 10.39
C ALA A 252 0.76 -11.67 9.13
N THR A 253 -0.10 -11.58 8.12
CA THR A 253 0.18 -10.83 6.90
C THR A 253 0.37 -9.34 7.21
N GLY A 254 1.45 -8.74 6.70
CA GLY A 254 1.71 -7.31 6.85
C GLY A 254 0.65 -6.43 6.21
N SER A 255 0.50 -5.21 6.74
CA SER A 255 -0.58 -4.33 6.32
C SER A 255 -0.48 -3.88 4.86
N ASP A 256 0.72 -3.74 4.30
CA ASP A 256 0.92 -3.29 2.92
C ASP A 256 0.82 -4.43 1.92
N ALA A 257 0.97 -5.67 2.38
CA ALA A 257 0.78 -6.86 1.54
C ALA A 257 -0.64 -6.92 0.94
N ALA A 258 -1.64 -6.26 1.54
CA ALA A 258 -2.96 -6.09 0.96
C ALA A 258 -2.96 -5.35 -0.40
N MET A 259 -1.91 -4.60 -0.72
CA MET A 259 -1.70 -3.99 -2.03
C MET A 259 -1.12 -4.98 -3.06
N LEU A 260 -0.78 -6.22 -2.69
CA LEU A 260 -0.29 -7.24 -3.61
C LEU A 260 -1.46 -8.04 -4.21
N ILE A 261 -2.43 -7.34 -4.78
CA ILE A 261 -3.61 -7.93 -5.41
C ILE A 261 -3.27 -8.55 -6.77
N THR A 262 -4.08 -9.52 -7.22
CA THR A 262 -3.88 -10.22 -8.50
C THR A 262 -3.88 -9.26 -9.69
N GLU A 263 -4.74 -8.25 -9.68
CA GLU A 263 -4.85 -7.21 -10.70
C GLU A 263 -3.58 -6.36 -10.82
N ALA A 264 -2.77 -6.31 -9.75
CA ALA A 264 -1.48 -5.63 -9.71
C ALA A 264 -0.30 -6.56 -10.03
N GLY A 265 -0.53 -7.79 -10.49
CA GLY A 265 0.51 -8.82 -10.63
C GLY A 265 1.68 -8.48 -11.56
N ARG A 266 1.56 -7.44 -12.39
CA ARG A 266 2.66 -6.93 -13.26
C ARG A 266 3.31 -5.66 -12.72
N ALA A 267 2.76 -5.05 -11.67
CA ALA A 267 3.36 -3.91 -10.99
C ALA A 267 4.69 -4.28 -10.36
N THR A 268 5.56 -3.29 -10.21
CA THR A 268 6.79 -3.46 -9.45
C THR A 268 6.49 -3.15 -7.99
N ALA A 269 6.55 -4.15 -7.12
CA ALA A 269 6.38 -3.97 -5.68
C ALA A 269 7.74 -3.86 -4.98
N VAL A 270 7.85 -2.89 -4.09
CA VAL A 270 9.05 -2.62 -3.29
C VAL A 270 8.65 -2.51 -1.83
N SER A 271 9.39 -3.17 -0.95
CA SER A 271 9.38 -2.83 0.46
C SER A 271 10.61 -2.01 0.82
N VAL A 272 10.41 -0.88 1.50
CA VAL A 272 11.48 -0.09 2.12
C VAL A 272 11.61 -0.34 3.63
N GLY A 273 10.74 -1.19 4.18
CA GLY A 273 10.69 -1.51 5.59
C GLY A 273 11.83 -2.39 6.08
N VAL A 274 11.86 -2.61 7.39
CA VAL A 274 12.83 -3.52 8.02
C VAL A 274 12.54 -4.98 7.64
N GLU A 275 11.26 -5.36 7.61
CA GLU A 275 10.79 -6.69 7.17
C GLU A 275 11.50 -7.84 7.90
N PRO A 276 11.32 -8.00 9.23
CA PRO A 276 12.09 -8.94 10.04
C PRO A 276 11.91 -10.41 9.63
N GLU A 277 10.78 -10.76 9.02
CA GLU A 277 10.47 -12.09 8.50
C GLU A 277 10.72 -12.20 6.98
N GLY A 278 11.32 -11.17 6.37
CA GLY A 278 11.52 -11.05 4.93
C GLY A 278 10.28 -10.54 4.19
N VAL A 279 10.37 -10.46 2.85
CA VAL A 279 9.29 -10.00 1.97
C VAL A 279 8.70 -11.14 1.14
N PRO A 280 7.45 -11.01 0.65
CA PRO A 280 6.84 -12.00 -0.24
C PRO A 280 7.60 -12.15 -1.56
N ALA A 281 7.44 -13.30 -2.22
CA ALA A 281 7.99 -13.52 -3.55
C ALA A 281 7.48 -12.46 -4.55
N GLY A 282 8.39 -11.92 -5.36
CA GLY A 282 8.07 -10.86 -6.32
C GLY A 282 8.15 -9.43 -5.76
N VAL A 283 8.30 -9.26 -4.44
CA VAL A 283 8.57 -7.96 -3.82
C VAL A 283 10.07 -7.75 -3.72
N VAL A 284 10.54 -6.57 -4.14
CA VAL A 284 11.96 -6.18 -3.99
C VAL A 284 12.16 -5.54 -2.63
N HIS A 285 13.05 -6.11 -1.80
CA HIS A 285 13.35 -5.55 -0.47
C HIS A 285 14.53 -4.56 -0.53
N LEU A 286 14.23 -3.28 -0.32
CA LEU A 286 15.15 -2.15 -0.32
C LEU A 286 15.11 -1.42 1.02
N PRO A 287 15.66 -2.01 2.10
CA PRO A 287 15.52 -1.44 3.44
C PRO A 287 16.15 -0.05 3.52
N GLY A 288 15.57 0.80 4.38
CA GLY A 288 16.05 2.16 4.64
C GLY A 288 14.93 3.19 4.75
N GLY A 289 13.67 2.75 4.74
CA GLY A 289 12.49 3.55 5.07
C GLY A 289 12.36 4.81 4.20
N PRO A 290 12.00 5.95 4.81
CA PRO A 290 11.78 7.20 4.10
C PRO A 290 12.94 7.68 3.23
N GLU A 291 14.19 7.50 3.66
CA GLU A 291 15.34 7.94 2.86
C GLU A 291 15.46 7.16 1.55
N THR A 292 15.24 5.84 1.61
CA THR A 292 15.25 4.98 0.41
C THR A 292 14.07 5.27 -0.50
N PHE A 293 12.90 5.53 0.09
CA PHE A 293 11.73 5.95 -0.68
C PHE A 293 11.94 7.27 -1.42
N LEU A 294 12.49 8.29 -0.76
CA LEU A 294 12.80 9.59 -1.39
C LEU A 294 13.79 9.42 -2.56
N ALA A 295 14.79 8.56 -2.41
CA ALA A 295 15.73 8.24 -3.48
C ALA A 295 15.03 7.53 -4.67
N LEU A 296 14.01 6.69 -4.45
CA LEU A 296 13.20 6.13 -5.54
C LEU A 296 12.42 7.21 -6.30
N LEU A 297 11.85 8.19 -5.60
CA LEU A 297 11.15 9.32 -6.23
C LEU A 297 12.12 10.19 -7.05
N ASP A 298 13.30 10.50 -6.50
CA ASP A 298 14.33 11.29 -7.18
C ASP A 298 14.80 10.62 -8.48
N ASN A 299 14.88 9.29 -8.48
CA ASN A 299 15.21 8.54 -9.70
C ASN A 299 14.15 8.70 -10.80
N GLN A 300 12.86 8.74 -10.45
CA GLN A 300 11.80 8.96 -11.43
C GLN A 300 11.82 10.41 -11.95
N LEU A 301 12.12 11.38 -11.08
CA LEU A 301 12.30 12.78 -11.48
C LEU A 301 13.46 12.96 -12.47
N VAL A 302 14.62 12.37 -12.20
CA VAL A 302 15.79 12.42 -13.10
C VAL A 302 15.47 11.81 -14.47
N ARG A 303 14.74 10.70 -14.51
CA ARG A 303 14.33 10.06 -15.78
C ARG A 303 13.39 10.94 -16.58
N ARG A 304 12.40 11.55 -15.93
CA ARG A 304 11.47 12.45 -16.61
C ARG A 304 12.15 13.75 -17.06
N ALA A 305 13.09 14.29 -16.27
CA ALA A 305 13.89 15.45 -16.66
C ALA A 305 14.76 15.17 -17.90
N THR A 306 15.25 13.94 -18.05
CA THR A 306 16.00 13.47 -19.23
C THR A 306 15.10 12.98 -20.37
N ARG A 307 13.78 13.22 -20.27
CA ARG A 307 12.76 12.83 -21.26
C ARG A 307 12.70 11.33 -21.56
N ARG A 308 13.11 10.49 -20.60
CA ARG A 308 12.92 9.05 -20.69
C ARG A 308 11.44 8.73 -20.49
N VAL A 309 10.80 8.24 -21.54
CA VAL A 309 9.40 7.78 -21.48
C VAL A 309 9.31 6.38 -20.87
N PRO A 310 8.18 6.04 -20.21
CA PRO A 310 7.88 4.66 -19.81
C PRO A 310 7.88 3.69 -20.98
N ALA A 311 8.16 2.42 -20.67
CA ALA A 311 7.99 1.36 -21.64
C ALA A 311 6.50 1.17 -21.96
N VAL A 312 6.20 0.55 -23.10
CA VAL A 312 4.82 0.09 -23.37
C VAL A 312 4.54 -1.08 -22.45
N ASP A 313 3.39 -1.05 -21.78
CA ASP A 313 2.92 -2.18 -21.02
C ASP A 313 2.44 -3.29 -21.94
N LEU A 314 3.20 -4.38 -22.06
CA LEU A 314 2.91 -5.49 -22.99
C LEU A 314 1.83 -6.44 -22.48
N ASP A 315 0.75 -5.90 -21.91
CA ASP A 315 -0.41 -6.70 -21.49
C ASP A 315 -1.07 -7.31 -22.73
N PRO A 316 -1.17 -8.63 -22.88
CA PRO A 316 -1.85 -9.22 -24.02
C PRO A 316 -3.35 -8.87 -24.08
N GLY A 317 -3.96 -8.45 -22.97
CA GLY A 317 -5.33 -7.95 -22.94
C GLY A 317 -5.51 -6.55 -23.55
N TRP A 318 -4.41 -5.79 -23.71
CA TRP A 318 -4.42 -4.40 -24.20
C TRP A 318 -3.46 -4.17 -25.37
N THR A 319 -2.63 -5.15 -25.72
CA THR A 319 -1.64 -5.03 -26.78
C THR A 319 -1.86 -6.05 -27.88
N LEU A 320 -1.73 -5.57 -29.12
CA LEU A 320 -1.64 -6.40 -30.31
C LEU A 320 -0.17 -6.44 -30.73
N VAL A 321 0.47 -7.60 -30.54
CA VAL A 321 1.87 -7.80 -30.90
C VAL A 321 1.93 -8.60 -32.20
N TRP A 322 2.54 -8.01 -33.24
CA TRP A 322 2.75 -8.69 -34.53
C TRP A 322 4.20 -9.14 -34.65
N THR A 323 4.45 -10.46 -34.66
CA THR A 323 5.81 -11.05 -34.61
C THR A 323 6.30 -11.59 -35.95
N GLU A 324 5.41 -11.94 -36.88
CA GLU A 324 5.78 -12.42 -38.21
C GLU A 324 6.38 -11.29 -39.05
N THR A 325 7.29 -11.56 -39.98
CA THR A 325 7.82 -10.57 -40.94
C THR A 325 7.64 -11.08 -42.36
N GLY A 326 7.05 -10.25 -43.23
CA GLY A 326 6.80 -10.63 -44.62
C GLY A 326 6.20 -9.49 -45.46
N PRO A 327 6.72 -9.23 -46.68
CA PRO A 327 6.33 -8.07 -47.50
C PRO A 327 4.86 -8.09 -47.94
N THR A 328 4.23 -9.26 -47.98
CA THR A 328 2.81 -9.43 -48.33
C THR A 328 1.86 -8.93 -47.25
N LEU A 329 2.28 -8.90 -45.99
CA LEU A 329 1.45 -8.46 -44.86
C LEU A 329 1.70 -7.00 -44.47
N GLU A 330 2.68 -6.35 -45.08
CA GLU A 330 3.13 -5.01 -44.70
C GLU A 330 2.03 -3.94 -44.87
N ARG A 331 1.33 -3.93 -46.02
CA ARG A 331 0.20 -3.00 -46.26
C ARG A 331 -1.00 -3.25 -45.33
N VAL A 332 -1.24 -4.51 -44.97
CA VAL A 332 -2.31 -4.86 -44.01
C VAL A 332 -1.95 -4.32 -42.63
N ARG A 333 -0.68 -4.40 -42.24
CA ARG A 333 -0.19 -3.85 -40.96
C ARG A 333 -0.25 -2.35 -40.92
N GLU A 334 0.21 -1.65 -41.96
CA GLU A 334 0.07 -0.20 -42.03
C GLU A 334 -1.39 0.21 -41.86
N SER A 335 -2.31 -0.47 -42.55
CA SER A 335 -3.75 -0.16 -42.44
C SER A 335 -4.34 -0.43 -41.06
N LEU A 336 -3.86 -1.47 -40.35
CA LEU A 336 -4.38 -1.87 -39.04
C LEU A 336 -3.70 -1.16 -37.85
N LEU A 337 -2.45 -0.73 -38.02
CA LEU A 337 -1.62 -0.12 -36.98
C LEU A 337 -1.49 1.41 -37.15
N VAL A 338 -2.05 1.98 -38.22
CA VAL A 338 -2.17 3.44 -38.39
C VAL A 338 -2.89 4.03 -37.19
N VAL A 339 -2.25 5.00 -36.55
CA VAL A 339 -2.90 5.81 -35.53
C VAL A 339 -3.50 7.02 -36.23
N ALA A 340 -4.82 7.05 -36.34
CA ALA A 340 -5.56 8.12 -36.98
C ALA A 340 -6.51 8.81 -36.00
N ASN A 341 -6.64 10.13 -36.12
CA ASN A 341 -7.63 10.91 -35.37
C ASN A 341 -8.99 11.01 -36.09
N GLY A 342 -9.24 10.11 -37.05
CA GLY A 342 -10.42 10.12 -37.92
C GLY A 342 -10.38 11.14 -39.07
N HIS A 343 -9.35 11.98 -39.18
CA HIS A 343 -9.14 12.93 -40.29
C HIS A 343 -7.80 12.70 -41.01
N PHE A 344 -6.75 12.41 -40.26
CA PHE A 344 -5.42 12.06 -40.77
C PHE A 344 -4.86 10.92 -39.92
N GLY A 345 -4.08 10.03 -40.55
CA GLY A 345 -3.39 8.92 -39.90
C GLY A 345 -2.07 8.61 -40.58
N THR A 346 -1.10 8.15 -39.79
CA THR A 346 0.21 7.65 -40.23
C THR A 346 0.52 6.34 -39.55
#